data_AF-A0A7C4JAN5-F1
#
_entry.id   AF-A0A7C4JAN5-F1
#
_cell.length_a   1.000
_cell.length_b   1.000
_cell.length_c   1.000
_cell.angle_alpha   90.00
_cell.angle_beta   90.00
_cell.angle_gamma   90.00
#
_symmetry.space_group_name_H-M   'P 1'
#
loop_
_entity.id
_entity.type
_entity.pdbx_description
1 polymer ?
#
loop_
_entity_poly.entity_id
_entity_poly.type
_entity_poly.pdbx_seq_one_letter_code
_entity_poly.pdbx_strand_id
1 'polypeptide(L)'
;MSRPNITDVIRAMFALGFSPEEIYEILSMAGLPWEDAQLLIERLKNESEKFVGREDRLLKAVEEVVRQNHSELIEKLSSMEMKIDFIIRSLRNRKAREK
;
A
#
# COMPACT_ATOMS: atom_id res chain seq x y z
N MET A 1 -22.25 -13.25 8.60
CA MET A 1 -20.82 -13.36 8.23
C MET A 1 -20.63 -14.68 7.51
N SER A 2 -20.20 -14.67 6.26
CA SER A 2 -19.89 -15.90 5.51
C SER A 2 -18.69 -16.59 6.14
N ARG A 3 -18.72 -17.92 6.26
CA ARG A 3 -17.56 -18.69 6.69
C ARG A 3 -16.41 -18.44 5.69
N PRO A 4 -15.18 -18.15 6.15
CA PRO A 4 -14.04 -18.01 5.25
C PRO A 4 -13.83 -19.31 4.49
N ASN A 5 -13.68 -19.21 3.16
CA ASN A 5 -13.40 -20.35 2.31
C ASN A 5 -11.93 -20.78 2.55
N ILE A 6 -11.64 -22.08 2.46
CA ILE A 6 -10.28 -22.61 2.57
C ILE A 6 -9.32 -21.94 1.57
N THR A 7 -9.83 -21.57 0.39
CA THR A 7 -9.09 -20.80 -0.62
C THR A 7 -8.64 -19.43 -0.10
N ASP A 8 -9.48 -18.75 0.68
CA ASP A 8 -9.15 -17.43 1.24
C ASP A 8 -8.12 -17.55 2.35
N VAL A 9 -8.18 -18.64 3.14
CA VAL A 9 -7.18 -18.96 4.15
C VAL A 9 -5.81 -19.22 3.49
N ILE A 10 -5.76 -20.06 2.46
CA ILE A 10 -4.51 -20.36 1.74
C ILE A 10 -3.91 -19.09 1.10
N ARG A 11 -4.74 -18.23 0.51
CA ARG A 11 -4.29 -16.93 -0.03
C ARG A 11 -3.71 -16.03 1.05
N ALA A 12 -4.33 -15.96 2.22
CA ALA A 12 -3.81 -15.19 3.34
C ALA A 12 -2.47 -15.73 3.83
N MET A 13 -2.30 -17.05 3.88
CA MET A 13 -1.04 -17.69 4.24
C MET A 13 0.08 -17.35 3.24
N PHE A 14 -0.21 -17.39 1.93
CA PHE A 14 0.75 -16.91 0.92
C PHE A 14 1.11 -15.42 1.11
N ALA A 15 0.13 -14.56 1.38
CA ALA A 15 0.37 -13.14 1.62
C ALA A 15 1.19 -12.86 2.90
N LEU A 16 1.11 -13.76 3.88
CA LEU A 16 1.91 -13.72 5.12
C LEU A 16 3.30 -14.35 4.96
N GLY A 17 3.63 -14.89 3.77
CA GLY A 17 4.94 -15.45 3.45
C GLY A 17 5.13 -16.92 3.81
N PHE A 18 4.05 -17.67 4.08
CA PHE A 18 4.15 -19.11 4.32
C PHE A 18 4.55 -19.84 3.04
N SER A 19 5.46 -20.81 3.16
CA SER A 19 5.82 -21.73 2.08
C SER A 19 4.67 -22.70 1.79
N PRO A 20 4.58 -23.23 0.55
CA PRO A 20 3.63 -24.28 0.20
C PRO A 20 3.67 -25.49 1.15
N GLU A 21 4.86 -25.85 1.63
CA GLU A 21 5.09 -26.97 2.54
C GLU A 21 4.52 -26.70 3.94
N GLU A 22 4.69 -25.48 4.47
CA GLU A 22 4.09 -25.07 5.75
C GLU A 22 2.56 -25.01 5.66
N ILE A 23 2.02 -24.51 4.55
CA ILE A 23 0.57 -24.49 4.30
C ILE A 23 0.06 -25.94 4.26
N TYR A 24 0.79 -26.83 3.59
CA TYR A 24 0.44 -28.24 3.50
C TYR A 24 0.34 -28.88 4.90
N GLU A 25 1.36 -28.70 5.75
CA GLU A 25 1.41 -29.26 7.10
C GLU A 25 0.22 -28.76 7.95
N ILE A 26 -0.09 -27.47 7.87
CA ILE A 26 -1.19 -26.86 8.63
C ILE A 26 -2.56 -27.39 8.18
N LEU A 27 -2.78 -27.53 6.86
CA LEU A 27 -4.05 -28.03 6.33
C LEU A 27 -4.25 -29.53 6.61
N SER A 28 -3.18 -30.32 6.54
CA SER A 28 -3.23 -31.75 6.86
C SER A 28 -3.49 -31.98 8.35
N MET A 29 -2.91 -31.16 9.24
CA MET A 29 -3.27 -31.15 10.67
C MET A 29 -4.73 -30.76 10.91
N ALA A 30 -5.33 -29.95 10.03
CA ALA A 30 -6.75 -29.57 10.09
C ALA A 30 -7.70 -30.63 9.50
N GLY A 31 -7.18 -31.76 9.00
CA GLY A 31 -7.96 -32.89 8.49
C GLY A 31 -8.37 -32.78 7.02
N LEU A 32 -7.71 -31.91 6.23
CA LEU A 32 -7.91 -31.89 4.78
C LEU A 32 -7.17 -33.07 4.10
N PRO A 33 -7.81 -33.74 3.12
CA PRO A 33 -7.15 -34.77 2.33
C PRO A 33 -5.90 -34.23 1.62
N TRP A 34 -4.83 -35.05 1.60
CA TRP A 34 -3.53 -34.68 1.07
C TRP A 34 -3.64 -34.20 -0.39
N GLU A 35 -4.33 -34.97 -1.25
CA GLU A 35 -4.38 -34.67 -2.68
C GLU A 35 -5.13 -33.37 -2.99
N ASP A 36 -6.22 -33.12 -2.25
CA ASP A 36 -7.05 -31.92 -2.43
C ASP A 36 -6.30 -30.66 -1.98
N ALA A 37 -5.59 -30.74 -0.85
CA ALA A 37 -4.77 -29.64 -0.34
C ALA A 37 -3.62 -29.32 -1.30
N GLN A 38 -2.92 -30.33 -1.80
CA GLN A 38 -1.79 -30.15 -2.71
C GLN A 38 -2.23 -29.49 -4.03
N LEU A 39 -3.32 -29.95 -4.63
CA LEU A 39 -3.87 -29.36 -5.87
C LEU A 39 -4.32 -27.90 -5.66
N LEU A 40 -4.95 -27.61 -4.52
CA LEU A 40 -5.37 -26.25 -4.14
C LEU A 40 -4.17 -25.32 -3.95
N ILE A 41 -3.15 -25.77 -3.23
CA ILE A 41 -1.92 -24.99 -2.98
C ILE A 41 -1.18 -24.71 -4.28
N GLU A 42 -0.98 -25.71 -5.15
CA GLU A 42 -0.31 -25.53 -6.45
C GLU A 42 -1.06 -24.55 -7.36
N ARG A 43 -2.39 -24.68 -7.42
CA ARG A 43 -3.22 -23.76 -8.19
C ARG A 43 -3.11 -22.32 -7.67
N LEU A 44 -3.15 -22.14 -6.35
CA LEU A 44 -3.08 -20.82 -5.73
C LEU A 44 -1.69 -20.21 -5.75
N LYS A 45 -0.63 -21.02 -5.72
CA LYS A 45 0.75 -20.59 -5.97
C LYS A 45 0.90 -20.07 -7.40
N ASN A 46 0.38 -20.79 -8.39
CA ASN A 46 0.38 -20.33 -9.77
C ASN A 46 -0.48 -19.07 -9.99
N GLU A 47 -1.53 -18.87 -9.19
CA GLU A 47 -2.26 -17.60 -9.15
C GLU A 47 -1.40 -16.50 -8.51
N SER A 48 -0.82 -16.73 -7.34
CA SER A 48 -0.02 -15.72 -6.61
C SER A 48 1.23 -15.28 -7.37
N GLU A 49 1.92 -16.20 -8.05
CA GLU A 49 3.04 -15.88 -8.94
C GLU A 49 2.62 -14.98 -10.11
N LYS A 50 1.39 -15.12 -10.62
CA LYS A 50 0.81 -14.17 -11.59
C LYS A 50 0.46 -12.81 -10.95
N PHE A 51 0.25 -12.75 -9.64
CA PHE A 51 0.00 -11.51 -8.90
C PHE A 51 1.27 -10.73 -8.55
N VAL A 52 2.47 -11.32 -8.65
CA VAL A 52 3.75 -10.61 -8.44
C VAL A 52 3.90 -9.41 -9.40
N GLY A 53 3.31 -9.48 -10.60
CA GLY A 53 3.25 -8.34 -11.53
C GLY A 53 2.24 -7.25 -11.18
N ARG A 54 1.36 -7.48 -10.18
CA ARG A 54 0.34 -6.54 -9.70
C ARG A 54 0.82 -5.75 -8.48
N GLU A 55 1.60 -6.38 -7.61
CA GLU A 55 2.29 -5.68 -6.51
C GLU A 55 3.15 -4.55 -7.05
N ASP A 56 3.94 -4.81 -8.10
CA ASP A 56 4.77 -3.79 -8.76
C ASP A 56 3.95 -2.62 -9.34
N ARG A 57 2.73 -2.88 -9.79
CA ARG A 57 1.83 -1.82 -10.31
C ARG A 57 1.18 -1.04 -9.18
N LEU A 58 0.79 -1.70 -8.10
CA LEU A 58 0.26 -1.05 -6.90
C LEU A 58 1.33 -0.20 -6.23
N LEU A 59 2.55 -0.72 -6.09
CA LEU A 59 3.69 0.01 -5.54
C LEU A 59 3.96 1.28 -6.36
N LYS A 60 4.05 1.15 -7.69
CA LYS A 60 4.22 2.30 -8.61
C LYS A 60 3.08 3.30 -8.53
N ALA A 61 1.83 2.84 -8.38
CA ALA A 61 0.69 3.73 -8.23
C ALA A 61 0.73 4.49 -6.89
N VAL A 62 1.14 3.83 -5.81
CA VAL A 62 1.33 4.46 -4.50
C VAL A 62 2.47 5.48 -4.55
N GLU A 63 3.61 5.12 -5.15
CA GLU A 63 4.75 6.02 -5.37
C GLU A 63 4.34 7.27 -6.16
N GLU A 64 3.53 7.09 -7.20
CA GLU A 64 3.02 8.19 -8.01
C GLU A 64 2.13 9.15 -7.21
N VAL A 65 1.20 8.61 -6.42
CA VAL A 65 0.31 9.42 -5.57
C VAL A 65 1.11 10.17 -4.50
N VAL A 66 2.07 9.51 -3.87
CA VAL A 66 2.96 10.15 -2.88
C VAL A 66 3.76 11.27 -3.52
N ARG A 67 4.32 11.05 -4.71
CA ARG A 67 5.07 12.05 -5.46
C ARG A 67 4.23 13.27 -5.84
N GLN A 68 3.02 13.05 -6.35
CA GLN A 68 2.10 14.13 -6.71
C GLN A 68 1.70 14.96 -5.49
N ASN A 69 1.33 14.30 -4.38
CA ASN A 69 0.98 14.99 -3.14
C ASN A 69 2.17 15.78 -2.57
N HIS A 70 3.39 15.24 -2.66
CA HIS A 70 4.59 15.93 -2.20
C HIS A 70 4.85 17.21 -3.01
N SER A 71 4.72 17.15 -4.34
CA SER A 71 4.84 18.35 -5.20
C SER A 71 3.79 19.40 -4.90
N GLU A 72 2.53 19.00 -4.71
CA GLU A 72 1.43 19.94 -4.39
C GLU A 72 1.67 20.62 -3.03
N LEU A 73 2.18 19.88 -2.03
CA LEU A 73 2.52 20.43 -0.72
C LEU A 73 3.65 21.46 -0.82
N ILE A 74 4.68 21.20 -1.64
CA ILE A 74 5.78 22.15 -1.87
C ILE A 74 5.25 23.44 -2.51
N GLU A 75 4.43 23.35 -3.55
CA GLU A 75 3.85 24.54 -4.20
C GLU A 75 3.01 25.38 -3.24
N LYS A 76 2.19 24.72 -2.41
CA LYS A 76 1.41 25.41 -1.37
C LYS A 76 2.31 26.09 -0.35
N LEU A 77 3.38 25.44 0.10
CA LEU A 77 4.34 26.00 1.03
C LEU A 77 5.00 27.25 0.44
N SER A 78 5.52 27.17 -0.79
CA SER A 78 6.14 28.32 -1.47
C SER A 78 5.15 29.47 -1.69
N SER A 79 3.88 29.19 -1.99
CA SER A 79 2.83 30.21 -2.07
C SER A 79 2.59 30.90 -0.72
N MET A 80 2.59 30.15 0.37
CA MET A 80 2.44 30.69 1.72
C MET A 80 3.63 31.57 2.11
N GLU A 81 4.86 31.15 1.81
CA GLU A 81 6.06 31.94 2.05
C GLU A 81 6.01 33.29 1.33
N MET A 82 5.63 33.30 0.05
CA MET A 82 5.45 34.55 -0.72
C MET A 82 4.40 35.48 -0.10
N LYS A 83 3.29 34.92 0.38
CA LYS A 83 2.23 35.71 1.06
C LYS A 83 2.72 36.30 2.38
N ILE A 84 3.46 35.52 3.18
CA ILE A 84 4.05 35.97 4.43
C ILE A 84 5.03 37.11 4.17
N ASP A 85 5.92 36.96 3.19
CA ASP A 85 6.87 38.00 2.80
C ASP A 85 6.17 39.29 2.37
N PHE A 86 5.11 39.18 1.58
CA PHE A 86 4.30 40.33 1.17
C PHE A 86 3.67 41.04 2.38
N ILE A 87 3.12 40.28 3.33
CA ILE A 87 2.54 40.83 4.57
C ILE A 87 3.61 41.55 5.39
N ILE A 88 4.78 40.92 5.59
CA ILE A 88 5.90 41.50 6.35
C ILE A 88 6.34 42.84 5.72
N ARG A 89 6.52 42.88 4.39
CA ARG A 89 6.88 44.12 3.67
C ARG A 89 5.81 45.18 3.82
N SER A 90 4.54 44.81 3.68
CA SER A 90 3.41 45.72 3.81
C SER A 90 3.33 46.35 5.20
N LEU A 91 3.52 45.56 6.26
CA LEU A 91 3.54 46.03 7.64
C LEU A 91 4.72 46.98 7.91
N ARG A 92 5.93 46.64 7.44
CA ARG A 92 7.10 47.54 7.54
C ARG A 92 6.84 48.89 6.86
N ASN A 93 6.26 48.87 5.67
CA ASN A 93 5.96 50.08 4.90
C ASN A 93 4.84 50.93 5.52
N ARG A 94 3.92 50.35 6.30
CA ARG A 94 2.92 51.13 7.07
C ARG A 94 3.56 51.79 8.27
N LYS A 95 4.34 51.04 9.05
CA LYS A 95 5.04 51.57 10.23
C LYS A 95 6.01 52.73 9.89
N ALA A 96 6.61 52.70 8.70
CA ALA A 96 7.48 53.78 8.22
C ALA A 96 6.71 55.06 7.82
N ARG A 97 5.41 54.97 7.53
CA ARG A 97 4.54 56.10 7.16
C ARG A 97 3.84 56.75 8.35
N GLU A 98 3.83 56.07 9.50
CA GLU A 98 3.25 56.56 10.77
C GLU A 98 4.29 57.25 11.68
N LYS A 99 5.57 57.30 11.26
CA LYS A 99 6.65 58.08 11.87
C LYS A 99 6.92 59.32 11.05
#